data_AF-A0A538IUX7-F1
#
_entry.id   AF-A0A538IUX7-F1
#
_cell.length_a   1.000
_cell.length_b   1.000
_cell.length_c   1.000
_cell.angle_alpha   90.00
_cell.angle_beta   90.00
_cell.angle_gamma   90.00
#
_symmetry.space_group_name_H-M   'P 1'
#
loop_
_entity.id
_entity.type
_entity.pdbx_description
1 polymer ?
#
loop_
_entity_poly.entity_id
_entity_poly.type
_entity_poly.pdbx_seq_one_letter_code
_entity_poly.pdbx_strand_id
1 'polypeptide(L)'
;AQRTHLELFHRTVKDIRALLLEQDIIYVAGGNTANLLAVWRAHGVDEAMRDAWENGVILTGGSAGSLCWYECGTTDSFDLNELKPLHDGLGFLPGSHCPHYDGEPGRRPLYHSLIASGFPAGIAIDDDAAVRYDGTEIHEVVGAHAGATAYRVEKVDGEVVETPLEARALS
;
A
#
# COMPACT_ATOMS: atom_id res chain seq x y z
N ALA A 1 5.92 13.11 20.87
CA ALA A 1 5.94 13.11 19.41
C ALA A 1 5.47 14.47 18.90
N GLN A 2 6.29 15.16 18.12
CA GLN A 2 5.85 16.34 17.36
C GLN A 2 5.07 15.84 16.14
N ARG A 3 4.04 16.57 15.71
CA ARG A 3 3.20 16.21 14.57
C ARG A 3 3.14 17.36 13.59
N THR A 4 3.31 17.05 12.32
CA THR A 4 3.14 18.00 11.21
C THR A 4 2.20 17.38 10.18
N HIS A 5 1.44 18.23 9.49
CA HIS A 5 0.53 17.82 8.42
C HIS A 5 0.98 18.48 7.11
N LEU A 6 1.32 17.67 6.11
CA LEU A 6 1.64 18.17 4.77
C LEU A 6 0.34 18.32 3.96
N GLU A 7 -0.18 19.54 3.91
CA GLU A 7 -1.29 19.88 3.03
C GLU A 7 -0.79 20.25 1.63
N LEU A 8 -1.37 19.65 0.59
CA LEU A 8 -0.97 19.91 -0.80
C LEU A 8 -1.89 20.91 -1.51
N PHE A 9 -3.18 20.90 -1.19
CA PHE A 9 -4.16 21.82 -1.78
C PHE A 9 -4.07 23.25 -1.24
N HIS A 10 -3.55 23.41 -0.02
CA HIS A 10 -3.28 24.72 0.61
C HIS A 10 -1.82 24.81 1.07
N ARG A 11 -0.89 24.31 0.25
CA ARG A 11 0.51 24.13 0.62
C ARG A 11 1.18 25.44 1.03
N THR A 12 1.67 25.48 2.27
CA THR A 12 2.53 26.56 2.82
C THR A 12 3.99 26.12 2.96
N VAL A 13 4.25 24.81 2.96
CA VAL A 13 5.60 24.24 3.01
C VAL A 13 6.31 24.46 1.67
N LYS A 14 7.48 25.09 1.70
CA LYS A 14 8.30 25.33 0.50
C LYS A 14 9.15 24.11 0.13
N ASP A 15 9.82 23.52 1.12
CA ASP A 15 10.70 22.37 0.94
C ASP A 15 10.04 21.12 1.54
N ILE A 16 9.35 20.36 0.68
CA ILE A 16 8.69 19.12 1.08
C ILE A 16 9.72 18.08 1.51
N ARG A 17 10.83 17.96 0.78
CA ARG A 17 11.87 16.99 1.04
C ARG A 17 12.48 17.18 2.42
N ALA A 18 12.84 18.41 2.78
CA ALA A 18 13.34 18.72 4.12
C ALA A 18 12.31 18.36 5.20
N LEU A 19 11.04 18.73 5.02
CA LEU A 19 9.99 18.40 5.98
C LEU A 19 9.86 16.89 6.18
N LEU A 20 9.86 16.10 5.10
CA LEU A 20 9.72 14.65 5.18
C LEU A 20 10.94 13.97 5.84
N LEU A 21 12.16 14.44 5.52
CA LEU A 21 13.40 13.93 6.13
C LEU A 21 13.54 14.24 7.62
N GLU A 22 12.84 15.24 8.14
CA GLU A 22 12.80 15.56 9.57
C GLU A 22 11.89 14.61 10.37
N GLN A 23 11.09 13.77 9.72
CA GLN A 23 10.16 12.88 10.41
C GLN A 23 10.79 11.54 10.76
N ASP A 24 10.43 10.98 11.91
CA ASP A 24 10.73 9.58 12.23
C ASP A 24 9.78 8.63 11.48
N ILE A 25 8.52 9.03 11.32
CA ILE A 25 7.43 8.24 10.73
C ILE A 25 6.56 9.15 9.87
N ILE A 26 6.23 8.68 8.67
CA ILE A 26 5.24 9.29 7.79
C ILE A 26 4.05 8.35 7.64
N TYR A 27 2.87 8.83 8.03
CA TYR A 27 1.62 8.08 7.92
C TYR A 27 0.75 8.63 6.78
N VAL A 28 0.34 7.73 5.88
CA VAL A 28 -0.54 8.03 4.74
C VAL A 28 -1.89 7.37 4.99
N ALA A 29 -2.92 8.20 5.16
CA ALA A 29 -4.28 7.72 5.36
C ALA A 29 -4.88 7.12 4.08
N GLY A 30 -6.04 6.48 4.22
CA GLY A 30 -6.85 6.04 3.08
C GLY A 30 -7.44 7.19 2.27
N GLY A 31 -8.15 6.85 1.20
CA GLY A 31 -8.73 7.81 0.28
C GLY A 31 -8.69 7.27 -1.14
N ASN A 32 -8.34 8.12 -2.10
CA ASN A 32 -8.30 7.77 -3.52
C ASN A 32 -6.85 7.66 -4.00
N THR A 33 -6.40 6.45 -4.35
CA THR A 33 -5.01 6.16 -4.72
C THR A 33 -4.60 6.84 -6.03
N ALA A 34 -5.46 6.87 -7.04
CA ALA A 34 -5.13 7.54 -8.29
C ALA A 34 -4.92 9.05 -8.08
N ASN A 35 -5.81 9.69 -7.31
CA ASN A 35 -5.72 11.11 -7.01
C ASN A 35 -4.51 11.45 -6.14
N LEU A 36 -4.22 10.65 -5.10
CA LEU A 36 -3.07 10.92 -4.24
C LEU A 36 -1.76 10.83 -5.04
N LEU A 37 -1.60 9.80 -5.87
CA LEU A 37 -0.40 9.63 -6.70
C LEU A 37 -0.23 10.75 -7.72
N ALA A 38 -1.33 11.16 -8.37
CA ALA A 38 -1.32 12.27 -9.34
C ALA A 38 -0.90 13.59 -8.68
N VAL A 39 -1.47 13.92 -7.51
CA VAL A 39 -1.13 15.13 -6.76
C VAL A 39 0.31 15.04 -6.23
N TRP A 40 0.75 13.88 -5.76
CA TRP A 40 2.12 13.72 -5.25
C TRP A 40 3.17 13.95 -6.31
N ARG A 41 3.01 13.32 -7.49
CA ARG A 41 3.88 13.53 -8.64
C ARG A 41 3.90 14.99 -9.09
N ALA A 42 2.74 15.66 -9.10
CA ALA A 42 2.68 17.08 -9.45
C ALA A 42 3.43 17.99 -8.46
N HIS A 43 3.59 17.56 -7.21
CA HIS A 43 4.24 18.33 -6.15
C HIS A 43 5.65 17.83 -5.77
N GLY A 44 6.15 16.75 -6.38
CA GLY A 44 7.44 16.10 -6.06
C GLY A 44 7.44 15.37 -4.72
N VAL A 45 6.27 14.95 -4.23
CA VAL A 45 6.14 14.20 -2.96
C VAL A 45 6.60 12.76 -3.13
N ASP A 46 6.40 12.18 -4.29
CA ASP A 46 6.86 10.84 -4.68
C ASP A 46 8.38 10.69 -4.54
N GLU A 47 9.15 11.60 -5.15
CA GLU A 47 10.61 11.63 -5.03
C GLU A 47 11.05 11.91 -3.58
N ALA A 48 10.39 12.86 -2.90
CA ALA A 48 10.70 13.18 -1.51
C ALA A 48 10.43 12.01 -0.55
N MET A 49 9.39 11.21 -0.79
CA MET A 49 9.09 9.99 -0.02
C MET A 49 10.13 8.90 -0.28
N ARG A 50 10.61 8.75 -1.53
CA ARG A 50 11.70 7.82 -1.86
C ARG A 50 12.94 8.17 -1.05
N ASP A 51 13.34 9.43 -1.08
CA ASP A 51 14.48 9.96 -0.33
C ASP A 51 14.32 9.74 1.18
N ALA A 52 13.13 10.01 1.73
CA ALA A 52 12.85 9.79 3.15
C ALA A 52 13.03 8.31 3.51
N TRP A 53 12.49 7.39 2.71
CA TRP A 53 12.64 5.95 2.92
C TRP A 53 14.10 5.50 2.83
N GLU A 54 14.87 5.99 1.85
CA GLU A 54 16.32 5.69 1.73
C GLU A 54 17.15 6.19 2.92
N ASN A 55 16.67 7.24 3.59
CA ASN A 55 17.32 7.82 4.77
C ASN A 55 16.75 7.28 6.10
N GLY A 56 15.97 6.21 6.05
CA GLY A 56 15.53 5.48 7.25
C GLY A 56 14.24 5.98 7.90
N VAL A 57 13.51 6.90 7.25
CA VAL A 57 12.18 7.30 7.70
C VAL A 57 11.21 6.14 7.49
N ILE A 58 10.41 5.82 8.52
CA ILE A 58 9.40 4.77 8.43
C ILE A 58 8.20 5.28 7.65
N LEU A 59 7.89 4.62 6.54
CA LEU A 59 6.66 4.86 5.78
C LEU A 59 5.59 3.87 6.19
N THR A 60 4.37 4.35 6.43
CA THR A 60 3.23 3.50 6.77
C THR A 60 1.94 4.10 6.23
N GLY A 61 0.94 3.26 6.01
CA GLY A 61 -0.38 3.73 5.59
C GLY A 61 -1.39 2.60 5.51
N GLY A 62 -2.66 2.97 5.43
CA GLY A 62 -3.78 2.03 5.30
C GLY A 62 -4.59 2.33 4.06
N SER A 63 -5.24 1.30 3.49
CA SER A 63 -6.09 1.43 2.30
C SER A 63 -5.31 2.03 1.11
N ALA A 64 -5.71 3.20 0.59
CA ALA A 64 -4.96 3.90 -0.44
C ALA A 64 -3.49 4.17 -0.07
N GLY A 65 -3.23 4.44 1.21
CA GLY A 65 -1.89 4.65 1.74
C GLY A 65 -1.07 3.37 1.94
N SER A 66 -1.68 2.17 1.91
CA SER A 66 -0.91 0.91 1.84
C SER A 66 -0.60 0.55 0.39
N LEU A 67 -1.54 0.82 -0.51
CA LEU A 67 -1.41 0.53 -1.95
C LEU A 67 -0.35 1.38 -2.65
N CYS A 68 -0.21 2.65 -2.29
CA CYS A 68 0.66 3.56 -3.04
C CYS A 68 2.13 3.12 -3.09
N TRP A 69 2.60 2.32 -2.13
CA TRP A 69 3.99 1.85 -2.06
C TRP A 69 4.34 0.78 -3.09
N TYR A 70 3.37 0.03 -3.59
CA TYR A 70 3.62 -1.09 -4.52
C TYR A 70 3.76 -0.60 -5.97
N GLU A 71 4.19 -1.48 -6.87
CA GLU A 71 4.23 -1.17 -8.31
C GLU A 71 2.82 -1.03 -8.88
N CYS A 72 1.88 -1.85 -8.42
CA CYS A 72 0.50 -1.88 -8.89
C CYS A 72 -0.46 -2.49 -7.85
N GLY A 73 -1.76 -2.52 -8.12
CA GLY A 73 -2.72 -3.20 -7.27
C GLY A 73 -4.18 -2.99 -7.65
N THR A 74 -5.11 -3.25 -6.74
CA THR A 74 -6.55 -3.06 -6.97
C THR A 74 -7.04 -1.75 -6.36
N THR A 75 -7.97 -1.05 -7.01
CA THR A 75 -8.52 0.21 -6.51
C THR A 75 -9.94 0.46 -7.01
N ASP A 76 -10.70 1.24 -6.26
CA ASP A 76 -12.00 1.83 -6.59
C ASP A 76 -11.85 3.31 -7.00
N SER A 77 -10.63 3.80 -7.21
CA SER A 77 -10.32 5.23 -7.41
C SER A 77 -11.12 5.91 -8.54
N PHE A 78 -11.61 5.15 -9.52
CA PHE A 78 -12.32 5.68 -10.70
C PHE A 78 -13.84 5.49 -10.62
N ASP A 79 -14.32 4.59 -9.77
CA ASP A 79 -15.73 4.36 -9.46
C ASP A 79 -15.81 3.57 -8.15
N LEU A 80 -16.47 4.14 -7.13
CA LEU A 80 -16.62 3.50 -5.83
C LEU A 80 -17.42 2.19 -5.87
N ASN A 81 -18.15 1.93 -6.97
CA ASN A 81 -18.92 0.72 -7.17
C ASN A 81 -18.21 -0.30 -8.08
N GLU A 82 -17.04 0.03 -8.62
CA GLU A 82 -16.32 -0.82 -9.57
C GLU A 82 -14.81 -0.85 -9.27
N LEU A 83 -14.33 -1.99 -8.79
CA LEU A 83 -12.90 -2.23 -8.60
C LEU A 83 -12.18 -2.42 -9.94
N LYS A 84 -11.01 -1.80 -10.08
CA LYS A 84 -10.15 -1.83 -11.27
C LYS A 84 -8.68 -2.02 -10.88
N PRO A 85 -7.83 -2.49 -11.80
CA PRO A 85 -6.39 -2.44 -11.59
C PRO A 85 -5.88 -0.99 -11.61
N LEU A 86 -4.95 -0.69 -10.72
CA LEU A 86 -4.03 0.44 -10.77
C LEU A 86 -2.67 -0.11 -11.21
N HIS A 87 -2.06 0.46 -12.25
CA HIS A 87 -0.83 -0.06 -12.85
C HIS A 87 0.43 0.71 -12.48
N ASP A 88 0.28 1.89 -11.89
CA ASP A 88 1.35 2.86 -11.70
C ASP A 88 1.37 3.38 -10.25
N GLY A 89 1.70 2.51 -9.30
CA GLY A 89 2.04 2.93 -7.93
C GLY A 89 3.42 3.60 -7.85
N LEU A 90 3.96 3.79 -6.64
CA LEU A 90 5.29 4.35 -6.45
C LEU A 90 6.41 3.34 -6.71
N GLY A 91 6.12 2.03 -6.61
CA GLY A 91 7.09 0.97 -6.89
C GLY A 91 8.23 0.87 -5.87
N PHE A 92 8.00 1.27 -4.62
CA PHE A 92 8.95 1.08 -3.53
C PHE A 92 8.99 -0.39 -3.09
N LEU A 93 7.83 -1.04 -3.11
CA LEU A 93 7.66 -2.48 -2.91
C LEU A 93 7.36 -3.15 -4.27
N PRO A 94 8.03 -4.26 -4.59
CA PRO A 94 7.80 -4.97 -5.84
C PRO A 94 6.45 -5.70 -5.85
N GLY A 95 5.92 -5.92 -7.04
CA GLY A 95 4.68 -6.68 -7.25
C GLY A 95 3.42 -5.88 -7.00
N SER A 96 2.33 -6.59 -6.75
CA SER A 96 1.01 -6.00 -6.60
C SER A 96 0.47 -6.02 -5.17
N HIS A 97 -0.54 -5.19 -4.90
CA HIS A 97 -1.22 -5.15 -3.62
C HIS A 97 -2.75 -5.11 -3.72
N CYS A 98 -3.42 -5.77 -2.79
CA CYS A 98 -4.86 -5.74 -2.64
C CYS A 98 -5.23 -5.47 -1.17
N PRO A 99 -5.62 -4.24 -0.80
CA PRO A 99 -6.14 -3.96 0.54
C PRO A 99 -7.57 -4.49 0.70
N HIS A 100 -8.10 -4.47 1.93
CA HIS A 100 -9.49 -4.84 2.27
C HIS A 100 -9.88 -6.24 1.78
N TYR A 101 -8.95 -7.18 1.87
CA TYR A 101 -9.04 -8.44 1.12
C TYR A 101 -10.17 -9.36 1.59
N ASP A 102 -10.55 -9.28 2.86
CA ASP A 102 -11.72 -9.92 3.47
C ASP A 102 -12.93 -8.98 3.61
N GLY A 103 -12.69 -7.66 3.72
CA GLY A 103 -13.72 -6.64 3.96
C GLY A 103 -14.58 -6.31 2.73
N GLU A 104 -14.02 -6.38 1.52
CA GLU A 104 -14.71 -6.04 0.27
C GLU A 104 -14.86 -7.26 -0.66
N PRO A 105 -16.09 -7.81 -0.85
CA PRO A 105 -16.30 -9.07 -1.56
C PRO A 105 -15.76 -9.12 -3.00
N GLY A 106 -15.62 -7.97 -3.66
CA GLY A 106 -15.09 -7.87 -5.01
C GLY A 106 -13.56 -7.95 -5.10
N ARG A 107 -12.83 -7.70 -4.00
CA ARG A 107 -11.35 -7.64 -3.99
C ARG A 107 -10.71 -8.96 -4.35
N ARG A 108 -11.08 -10.01 -3.62
CA ARG A 108 -10.49 -11.35 -3.80
C ARG A 108 -10.74 -11.92 -5.21
N PRO A 109 -11.98 -11.96 -5.75
CA PRO A 109 -12.23 -12.43 -7.11
C PRO A 109 -11.53 -11.60 -8.19
N LEU A 110 -11.54 -10.27 -8.08
CA LEU A 110 -10.84 -9.41 -9.05
C LEU A 110 -9.34 -9.68 -9.03
N TYR A 111 -8.73 -9.71 -7.84
CA TYR A 111 -7.30 -9.88 -7.71
C TYR A 111 -6.86 -11.23 -8.27
N HIS A 112 -7.58 -12.31 -7.97
CA HIS A 112 -7.34 -13.62 -8.59
C HIS A 112 -7.44 -13.57 -10.12
N SER A 113 -8.50 -12.95 -10.66
CA SER A 113 -8.67 -12.80 -12.12
C SER A 113 -7.50 -12.04 -12.78
N LEU A 114 -7.03 -10.96 -12.14
CA LEU A 114 -5.89 -10.17 -12.61
C LEU A 114 -4.61 -11.01 -12.62
N ILE A 115 -4.28 -11.69 -11.52
CA ILE A 115 -3.10 -12.55 -11.42
C ILE A 115 -3.16 -13.69 -12.46
N ALA A 116 -4.33 -14.32 -12.63
CA ALA A 116 -4.55 -15.32 -13.66
C ALA A 116 -4.27 -14.78 -15.08
N SER A 117 -4.53 -13.50 -15.30
CA SER A 117 -4.37 -12.79 -16.58
C SER A 117 -3.00 -12.13 -16.76
N GLY A 118 -2.05 -12.35 -15.85
CA GLY A 118 -0.67 -11.86 -15.96
C GLY A 118 -0.34 -10.59 -15.16
N PHE A 119 -1.22 -10.16 -14.27
CA PHE A 119 -0.88 -9.14 -13.27
C PHE A 119 0.23 -9.67 -12.33
N PRO A 120 1.17 -8.81 -11.85
CA PRO A 120 2.28 -9.27 -11.02
C PRO A 120 1.80 -9.95 -9.74
N ALA A 121 2.48 -11.01 -9.31
CA ALA A 121 2.26 -11.60 -7.98
C ALA A 121 2.41 -10.54 -6.87
N GLY A 122 1.78 -10.76 -5.73
CA GLY A 122 1.73 -9.71 -4.73
C GLY A 122 1.15 -10.11 -3.40
N ILE A 123 0.91 -9.09 -2.57
CA ILE A 123 0.46 -9.24 -1.19
C ILE A 123 -0.95 -8.68 -1.03
N ALA A 124 -1.89 -9.51 -0.63
CA ALA A 124 -3.22 -9.07 -0.21
C ALA A 124 -3.27 -8.97 1.31
N ILE A 125 -3.92 -7.95 1.86
CA ILE A 125 -3.99 -7.71 3.31
C ILE A 125 -5.46 -7.55 3.70
N ASP A 126 -5.88 -8.31 4.70
CA ASP A 126 -7.20 -8.19 5.31
C ASP A 126 -7.35 -6.86 6.05
N ASP A 127 -8.59 -6.51 6.36
CA ASP A 127 -8.83 -5.50 7.38
C ASP A 127 -8.20 -5.92 8.72
N ASP A 128 -7.78 -4.93 9.50
CA ASP A 128 -7.15 -5.13 10.81
C ASP A 128 -5.84 -5.94 10.81
N ALA A 129 -5.24 -6.19 9.64
CA ALA A 129 -3.90 -6.74 9.47
C ALA A 129 -2.90 -5.70 8.95
N ALA A 130 -1.62 -5.90 9.25
CA ALA A 130 -0.53 -5.11 8.69
C ALA A 130 0.67 -5.98 8.37
N VAL A 131 1.38 -5.63 7.29
CA VAL A 131 2.64 -6.26 6.88
C VAL A 131 3.75 -5.25 7.10
N ARG A 132 4.75 -5.63 7.91
CA ARG A 132 5.96 -4.84 8.10
C ARG A 132 7.04 -5.35 7.16
N TYR A 133 7.66 -4.42 6.47
CA TYR A 133 8.81 -4.66 5.61
C TYR A 133 10.08 -4.10 6.22
N ASP A 134 11.18 -4.85 6.11
CA ASP A 134 12.53 -4.33 6.30
C ASP A 134 13.18 -4.21 4.91
N GLY A 135 13.25 -2.97 4.40
CA GLY A 135 13.52 -2.75 2.98
C GLY A 135 12.33 -3.23 2.13
N THR A 136 12.55 -4.24 1.29
CA THR A 136 11.51 -4.88 0.46
C THR A 136 11.13 -6.27 0.95
N GLU A 137 11.77 -6.77 2.01
CA GLU A 137 11.53 -8.11 2.54
C GLU A 137 10.48 -8.06 3.65
N ILE A 138 9.53 -8.99 3.62
CA ILE A 138 8.51 -9.11 4.68
C ILE A 138 9.21 -9.57 5.95
N HIS A 139 9.17 -8.73 6.99
CA HIS A 139 9.71 -9.06 8.29
C HIS A 139 8.67 -9.79 9.16
N GLU A 140 7.45 -9.27 9.22
CA GLU A 140 6.36 -9.86 10.00
C GLU A 140 4.99 -9.42 9.47
N VAL A 141 3.99 -10.23 9.77
CA VAL A 141 2.58 -9.87 9.66
C VAL A 141 2.00 -9.79 11.06
N VAL A 142 1.23 -8.75 11.32
CA VAL A 142 0.52 -8.56 12.59
C VAL A 142 -0.97 -8.43 12.34
N GLY A 143 -1.77 -8.96 13.27
CA GLY A 143 -3.23 -8.87 13.22
C GLY A 143 -3.78 -8.29 14.52
N ALA A 144 -4.75 -7.38 14.43
CA ALA A 144 -5.39 -6.79 15.63
C ALA A 144 -6.34 -7.77 16.34
N HIS A 145 -6.78 -8.83 15.65
CA HIS A 145 -7.58 -9.91 16.21
C HIS A 145 -7.22 -11.26 15.58
N ALA A 146 -7.72 -12.34 16.18
CA ALA A 146 -7.57 -13.67 15.61
C ALA A 146 -8.22 -13.74 14.21
N GLY A 147 -7.47 -14.23 13.23
CA GLY A 147 -7.93 -14.38 11.85
C GLY A 147 -7.50 -13.26 10.90
N ALA A 148 -7.26 -12.03 11.37
CA ALA A 148 -6.75 -10.95 10.53
C ALA A 148 -5.33 -11.28 10.04
N THR A 149 -5.13 -11.40 8.74
CA THR A 149 -3.83 -11.75 8.17
C THR A 149 -3.56 -11.11 6.80
N ALA A 150 -2.43 -11.47 6.20
CA ALA A 150 -2.08 -11.17 4.83
C ALA A 150 -1.83 -12.47 4.05
N TYR A 151 -1.86 -12.36 2.73
CA TYR A 151 -1.70 -13.48 1.81
C TYR A 151 -0.67 -13.14 0.75
N ARG A 152 0.19 -14.11 0.43
CA ARG A 152 0.92 -14.12 -0.83
C ARG A 152 0.02 -14.69 -1.90
N VAL A 153 -0.23 -13.93 -2.96
CA VAL A 153 -1.09 -14.36 -4.09
C VAL A 153 -0.25 -14.37 -5.35
N GLU A 154 -0.17 -15.53 -5.98
CA GLU A 154 0.71 -15.77 -7.14
C GLU A 154 0.11 -16.82 -8.07
N LYS A 155 0.65 -16.89 -9.30
CA LYS A 155 0.25 -17.90 -10.28
C LYS A 155 1.28 -19.03 -10.30
N VAL A 156 0.88 -20.23 -9.90
CA VAL A 156 1.71 -21.45 -9.86
C VAL A 156 1.12 -22.48 -10.79
N ASP A 157 1.92 -23.00 -11.73
CA ASP A 157 1.51 -24.03 -12.69
C ASP A 157 0.20 -23.74 -13.45
N GLY A 158 -0.07 -22.46 -13.71
CA GLY A 158 -1.26 -22.02 -14.44
C GLY A 158 -2.43 -21.60 -13.55
N GLU A 159 -2.40 -21.94 -12.26
CA GLU A 159 -3.47 -21.68 -11.29
C GLU A 159 -3.09 -20.55 -10.34
N VAL A 160 -4.09 -19.80 -9.87
CA VAL A 160 -3.86 -18.77 -8.84
C VAL A 160 -3.90 -19.43 -7.47
N VAL A 161 -2.83 -19.24 -6.71
CA VAL A 161 -2.67 -19.74 -5.34
C VAL A 161 -2.56 -18.55 -4.41
N GLU A 162 -3.36 -18.56 -3.35
CA GLU A 162 -3.20 -17.67 -2.20
C GLU A 162 -2.66 -18.47 -1.02
N THR A 163 -1.55 -18.03 -0.45
CA THR A 163 -0.93 -18.64 0.73
C THR A 163 -1.04 -17.66 1.90
N PRO A 164 -1.78 -17.99 2.98
CA PRO A 164 -1.84 -17.14 4.16
C PRO A 164 -0.45 -17.03 4.80
N LEU A 165 -0.12 -15.82 5.24
CA LEU A 165 1.08 -15.54 6.02
C LEU A 165 0.75 -15.70 7.51
N GLU A 166 1.73 -16.15 8.30
CA GLU A 166 1.54 -16.28 9.74
C GLU A 166 1.49 -14.89 10.39
N ALA A 167 0.34 -14.55 10.98
CA ALA A 167 0.14 -13.28 11.66
C ALA A 167 0.34 -13.42 13.18
N ARG A 168 1.16 -12.54 13.75
CA ARG A 168 1.29 -12.38 15.19
C ARG A 168 0.17 -11.48 15.70
N ALA A 169 -0.59 -11.95 16.69
CA ALA A 169 -1.63 -11.13 17.32
C ALA A 169 -1.01 -9.93 18.06
N LEU A 170 -1.62 -8.75 17.91
CA LEU A 170 -1.35 -7.59 18.75
C LEU A 170 -2.12 -7.76 20.07
N SER A 171 -1.38 -7.76 21.18
CA SER A 171 -1.89 -7.88 22.55
C SER A 171 -2.05 -6.54 23.23
#